data_AF-A0A8S3JXN7-F1
#
_entry.id   AF-A0A8S3JXN7-F1
#
_cell.length_a   1.000
_cell.length_b   1.000
_cell.length_c   1.000
_cell.angle_alpha   90.00
_cell.angle_beta   90.00
_cell.angle_gamma   90.00
#
_symmetry.space_group_name_H-M   'P 1'
#
loop_
_entity.id
_entity.type
_entity.pdbx_description
1 polymer ?
#
loop_
_entity_poly.entity_id
_entity_poly.type
_entity_poly.pdbx_seq_one_letter_code
_entity_poly.pdbx_strand_id
1 'polypeptide(L)'
;GVDFVELNPIIVIDIPKNGAIVRDVKVTSTNGAAIVVTLTTVEGETLSPIRGNPTSLPNHEFPTELVAKIVIEILETTDNHSPKQVTLSVVACAPGVTVGTTEGTTPGTTRGTTTGTTAGTTSTVQATGETTITIATEETKAATAGSTTAG
;
A
#
# COMPACT_ATOMS: atom_id res chain seq x y z
N GLY A 1 17.17 -3.71 -7.26
CA GLY A 1 16.88 -2.28 -7.16
C GLY A 1 16.65 -1.70 -8.54
N VAL A 2 16.03 -0.53 -8.60
CA VAL A 2 15.72 0.24 -9.82
C VAL A 2 16.59 1.50 -9.85
N ASP A 3 17.02 1.91 -11.04
CA ASP A 3 17.69 3.19 -11.25
C ASP A 3 16.67 4.19 -11.78
N PHE A 4 16.66 5.39 -11.19
CA PHE A 4 15.83 6.49 -11.66
C PHE A 4 16.61 7.40 -12.61
N VAL A 5 15.89 8.04 -13.53
CA VAL A 5 16.46 9.06 -14.41
C VAL A 5 16.28 10.46 -13.82
N GLU A 6 15.20 10.66 -13.05
CA GLU A 6 14.90 11.90 -12.34
C GLU A 6 15.80 12.08 -11.10
N LEU A 7 16.14 13.33 -10.78
CA LEU A 7 16.86 13.66 -9.53
C LEU A 7 15.99 13.44 -8.29
N ASN A 8 14.70 13.75 -8.40
CA ASN A 8 13.72 13.69 -7.32
C ASN A 8 12.52 12.83 -7.73
N PRO A 9 12.70 11.50 -7.86
CA PRO A 9 11.61 10.62 -8.24
C PRO A 9 10.55 10.53 -7.14
N ILE A 10 9.31 10.34 -7.57
CA ILE A 10 8.14 10.10 -6.71
C ILE A 10 7.68 8.66 -6.90
N ILE A 11 7.52 7.95 -5.80
CA ILE A 11 7.01 6.58 -5.75
C ILE A 11 5.62 6.64 -5.12
N VAL A 12 4.63 6.06 -5.79
CA VAL A 12 3.24 6.03 -5.33
C VAL A 12 2.81 4.59 -5.12
N ILE A 13 2.17 4.33 -3.99
CA ILE A 13 1.64 3.02 -3.63
C ILE A 13 0.18 3.21 -3.23
N ASP A 14 -0.72 2.58 -3.96
CA ASP A 14 -2.13 2.48 -3.59
C ASP A 14 -2.35 1.21 -2.76
N ILE A 15 -2.98 1.37 -1.60
CA ILE A 15 -3.31 0.28 -0.69
C ILE A 15 -4.76 -0.17 -0.99
N PRO A 16 -5.03 -1.47 -1.12
CA PRO A 16 -6.38 -1.99 -1.40
C PRO A 16 -7.44 -1.49 -0.42
N LYS A 17 -8.72 -1.54 -0.83
CA LYS A 17 -9.88 -0.85 -0.22
C LYS A 17 -10.02 -0.90 1.31
N ASN A 18 -9.50 -1.93 1.97
CA ASN A 18 -9.59 -2.04 3.43
C ASN A 18 -8.52 -1.20 4.16
N GLY A 19 -7.62 -0.56 3.41
CA GLY A 19 -6.46 0.17 3.93
C GLY A 19 -5.48 -0.74 4.67
N ALA A 20 -4.43 -0.11 5.18
CA ALA A 20 -3.52 -0.74 6.11
C ALA A 20 -2.94 0.32 7.05
N ILE A 21 -2.53 -0.09 8.23
CA ILE A 21 -1.78 0.77 9.14
C ILE A 21 -0.31 0.62 8.82
N VAL A 22 0.31 1.65 8.25
CA VAL A 22 1.74 1.65 7.91
C VAL A 22 2.57 1.83 9.18
N ARG A 23 3.62 1.02 9.33
CA ARG A 23 4.49 0.97 10.52
C ARG A 23 5.94 1.31 10.23
N ASP A 24 6.38 1.07 9.00
CA ASP A 24 7.74 1.38 8.57
C ASP A 24 7.76 1.56 7.05
N VAL A 25 8.60 2.47 6.59
CA VAL A 25 8.90 2.68 5.17
C VAL A 25 10.40 2.87 5.06
N LYS A 26 11.03 2.03 4.25
CA LYS A 26 12.46 2.07 3.98
C LYS A 26 12.73 2.12 2.49
N VAL A 27 13.54 3.09 2.09
CA VAL A 27 14.05 3.24 0.73
C VAL A 27 15.56 3.05 0.77
N THR A 28 16.03 1.87 0.38
CA THR A 28 17.46 1.58 0.29
C THR A 28 17.96 2.00 -1.10
N SER A 29 19.04 2.76 -1.16
CA SER A 29 19.69 3.19 -2.40
C SER A 29 21.19 3.29 -2.19
N THR A 30 21.96 3.23 -3.27
CA THR A 30 23.42 3.44 -3.21
C THR A 30 23.80 4.89 -2.92
N ASN A 31 22.95 5.85 -3.27
CA ASN A 31 23.20 7.28 -3.10
C ASN A 31 22.04 8.06 -2.45
N GLY A 32 20.94 7.44 -2.02
CA GLY A 32 19.83 8.15 -1.35
C GLY A 32 20.22 8.75 0.01
N ALA A 33 19.88 10.02 0.25
CA ALA A 33 20.25 10.75 1.48
C ALA A 33 19.05 11.20 2.32
N ALA A 34 17.97 11.67 1.70
CA ALA A 34 16.77 12.13 2.38
C ALA A 34 15.50 11.80 1.60
N ILE A 35 14.42 11.45 2.30
CA ILE A 35 13.10 11.25 1.72
C ILE A 35 12.02 12.00 2.51
N VAL A 36 10.87 12.17 1.86
CA VAL A 36 9.62 12.52 2.51
C VAL A 36 8.55 11.48 2.17
N VAL A 37 7.76 11.09 3.17
CA VAL A 37 6.63 10.19 3.03
C VAL A 37 5.35 10.94 3.38
N THR A 38 4.39 10.92 2.46
CA THR A 38 3.05 11.47 2.65
C THR A 38 2.06 10.33 2.60
N LEU A 39 1.14 10.29 3.58
CA LEU A 39 0.14 9.24 3.71
C LEU A 39 -1.26 9.84 3.52
N THR A 40 -2.14 9.09 2.88
CA THR A 40 -3.55 9.46 2.75
C THR A 40 -4.43 8.41 3.42
N THR A 41 -5.32 8.82 4.31
CA THR A 41 -6.26 7.92 5.00
C THR A 41 -7.25 7.30 4.00
N VAL A 42 -7.92 6.23 4.40
CA VAL A 42 -9.01 5.64 3.59
C VAL A 42 -10.19 6.59 3.36
N GLU A 43 -10.30 7.64 4.17
CA GLU A 43 -11.31 8.71 4.03
C GLU A 43 -10.86 9.83 3.08
N GLY A 44 -9.62 9.77 2.58
CA GLY A 44 -9.05 10.75 1.65
C GLY A 44 -8.31 11.92 2.32
N GLU A 45 -8.12 11.90 3.64
CA GLU A 45 -7.35 12.92 4.34
C GLU A 45 -5.85 12.73 4.11
N THR A 46 -5.16 13.78 3.69
CA THR A 46 -3.69 13.77 3.57
C THR A 46 -3.06 14.18 4.90
N LEU A 47 -2.26 13.29 5.47
CA LEU A 47 -1.61 13.48 6.76
C LEU A 47 -0.34 14.33 6.65
N SER A 48 0.14 14.82 7.80
CA SER A 48 1.42 15.50 7.92
C SER A 48 2.57 14.63 7.37
N PRO A 49 3.49 15.20 6.56
CA PRO A 49 4.55 14.45 5.95
C PRO A 49 5.64 14.03 6.95
N ILE A 50 6.10 12.79 6.82
CA ILE A 50 7.20 12.22 7.61
C ILE A 50 8.50 12.43 6.83
N ARG A 51 9.48 13.13 7.41
CA ARG A 51 10.76 13.46 6.74
C ARG A 51 11.92 12.82 7.48
N GLY A 52 12.93 12.34 6.75
CA GLY A 52 14.14 11.84 7.39
C GLY A 52 15.05 11.00 6.51
N ASN A 53 15.91 10.22 7.18
CA ASN A 53 16.82 9.30 6.52
C ASN A 53 16.02 8.18 5.82
N PRO A 54 16.36 7.81 4.58
CA PRO A 54 15.65 6.80 3.80
C PRO A 54 15.47 5.43 4.47
N THR A 55 16.36 5.07 5.41
CA THR A 55 16.36 3.76 6.09
C THR A 55 16.05 3.85 7.59
N SER A 56 15.84 5.07 8.11
CA SER A 56 15.63 5.32 9.54
C SER A 56 14.69 6.52 9.73
N LEU A 57 13.45 6.38 9.24
CA LEU A 57 12.39 7.35 9.49
C LEU A 57 11.95 7.33 10.95
N PRO A 58 11.40 8.45 11.48
CA PRO A 58 10.87 8.52 12.84
C PRO A 58 9.60 7.67 12.99
N ASN A 59 9.75 6.47 13.55
CA ASN A 59 8.66 5.49 13.69
C ASN A 59 7.42 5.99 14.47
N HIS A 60 7.59 6.98 15.33
CA HIS A 60 6.49 7.54 16.13
C HIS A 60 5.60 8.52 15.34
N GLU A 61 6.03 8.96 14.16
CA GLU A 61 5.25 9.83 13.28
C GLU A 61 4.32 9.04 12.34
N PHE A 62 4.48 7.71 12.27
CA PHE A 62 3.58 6.87 11.49
C PHE A 62 2.20 6.78 12.17
N PRO A 63 1.10 6.91 11.40
CA PRO A 63 -0.24 6.95 11.96
C PRO A 63 -0.66 5.59 12.53
N THR A 64 -1.65 5.63 13.42
CA THR A 64 -2.35 4.43 13.90
C THR A 64 -3.61 4.12 13.08
N GLU A 65 -3.98 5.00 12.17
CA GLU A 65 -5.17 4.91 11.32
C GLU A 65 -4.90 4.15 10.02
N LEU A 66 -5.97 3.72 9.35
CA LEU A 66 -5.91 3.04 8.06
C LEU A 66 -5.62 4.05 6.95
N VAL A 67 -4.59 3.78 6.17
CA VAL A 67 -4.22 4.56 4.99
C VAL A 67 -4.54 3.80 3.70
N ALA A 68 -4.96 4.56 2.69
CA ALA A 68 -5.23 4.08 1.34
C ALA A 68 -4.10 4.40 0.36
N LYS A 69 -3.20 5.32 0.70
CA LYS A 69 -2.11 5.74 -0.21
C LYS A 69 -0.84 6.09 0.54
N ILE A 70 0.29 5.73 -0.06
CA ILE A 70 1.64 6.14 0.34
C ILE A 70 2.28 6.86 -0.84
N VAL A 71 2.79 8.06 -0.62
CA VAL A 71 3.57 8.82 -1.59
C VAL A 71 4.94 9.08 -0.99
N ILE A 72 6.00 8.64 -1.67
CA ILE A 72 7.38 8.77 -1.22
C ILE A 72 8.13 9.59 -2.25
N GLU A 73 8.74 10.69 -1.84
CA GLU A 73 9.59 11.52 -2.69
C GLU A 73 11.02 11.44 -2.17
N ILE A 74 11.96 11.13 -3.07
CA ILE A 74 13.39 11.21 -2.77
C ILE A 74 13.84 12.65 -2.95
N LEU A 75 14.24 13.28 -1.84
CA LEU A 75 14.57 14.71 -1.80
C LEU A 75 16.03 14.99 -2.16
N GLU A 76 16.94 14.14 -1.67
CA GLU A 76 18.37 14.38 -1.80
C GLU A 76 19.13 13.07 -2.01
N THR A 77 20.22 13.16 -2.77
CA THR A 77 21.23 12.11 -2.91
C THR A 77 22.59 12.61 -2.45
N THR A 78 23.43 11.70 -1.96
CA THR A 78 24.76 12.01 -1.42
C THR A 78 25.72 12.53 -2.48
N ASP A 79 25.47 12.20 -3.76
CA ASP A 79 26.30 12.57 -4.91
C ASP A 79 25.62 13.57 -5.86
N ASN A 80 24.42 14.08 -5.52
CA ASN A 80 23.60 14.96 -6.37
C ASN A 80 23.26 14.38 -7.75
N HIS A 81 23.31 13.06 -7.92
CA HIS A 81 22.85 12.37 -9.13
C HIS A 81 21.53 11.64 -8.86
N SER A 82 20.86 11.21 -9.94
CA SER A 82 19.60 10.46 -9.85
C SER A 82 19.77 9.20 -8.98
N PRO A 83 18.77 8.82 -8.16
CA PRO A 83 18.89 7.69 -7.25
C PRO A 83 19.15 6.36 -7.97
N LYS A 84 20.08 5.56 -7.44
CA LYS A 84 20.50 4.28 -8.04
C LYS A 84 20.28 3.09 -7.12
N GLN A 85 19.98 1.94 -7.71
CA GLN A 85 19.70 0.66 -7.07
C GLN A 85 18.63 0.75 -5.97
N VAL A 86 17.63 1.61 -6.19
CA VAL A 86 16.56 1.86 -5.22
C VAL A 86 15.75 0.60 -4.98
N THR A 87 15.55 0.26 -3.71
CA THR A 87 14.72 -0.85 -3.25
C THR A 87 13.81 -0.32 -2.15
N LEU A 88 12.53 -0.70 -2.19
CA LEU A 88 11.52 -0.25 -1.26
C LEU A 88 11.09 -1.41 -0.35
N SER A 89 10.97 -1.14 0.95
CA SER A 89 10.33 -2.01 1.93
C SER A 89 9.27 -1.21 2.68
N VAL A 90 8.07 -1.78 2.81
CA VAL A 90 6.96 -1.20 3.55
C VAL A 90 6.44 -2.27 4.51
N VAL A 91 6.36 -1.93 5.79
CA VAL A 91 5.72 -2.77 6.80
C VAL A 91 4.38 -2.16 7.13
N ALA A 92 3.31 -2.91 6.92
CA ALA A 92 1.96 -2.45 7.23
C ALA A 92 1.09 -3.58 7.78
N CYS A 93 0.09 -3.22 8.59
CA CYS A 93 -0.88 -4.14 9.16
C CYS A 93 -2.26 -3.87 8.53
N ALA A 94 -2.74 -4.80 7.72
CA ALA A 94 -4.09 -4.74 7.18
C ALA A 94 -5.09 -5.40 8.14
N PRO A 95 -6.34 -4.91 8.22
CA PRO A 95 -7.39 -5.61 8.96
C PRO A 95 -7.62 -7.00 8.31
N GLY A 96 -7.77 -8.02 9.15
CA GLY A 96 -8.04 -9.38 8.67
C GLY A 96 -9.33 -9.41 7.84
N VAL A 97 -9.27 -10.00 6.64
CA VAL A 97 -10.48 -10.29 5.86
C VAL A 97 -11.29 -11.34 6.60
N THR A 98 -12.45 -10.95 7.12
CA THR A 98 -13.44 -11.94 7.56
C THR A 98 -14.09 -12.49 6.30
N VAL A 99 -13.59 -13.59 5.76
CA VAL A 99 -14.31 -14.34 4.73
C VAL A 99 -15.50 -14.99 5.43
N GLY A 100 -16.64 -14.33 5.42
CA GLY A 100 -17.91 -14.96 5.75
C GLY A 100 -18.26 -15.92 4.62
N THR A 101 -17.84 -17.19 4.72
CA THR A 101 -18.51 -18.26 3.98
C THR A 101 -19.89 -18.44 4.61
N THR A 102 -20.87 -17.66 4.14
CA THR A 102 -22.27 -18.08 4.26
C THR A 102 -22.47 -19.18 3.22
N GLU A 103 -22.19 -20.42 3.60
CA GLU A 103 -22.62 -21.58 2.82
C GLU A 103 -24.14 -21.74 3.05
N GLY A 104 -24.92 -20.86 2.41
CA GLY A 104 -26.37 -20.93 2.38
C GLY A 104 -26.79 -21.98 1.37
N THR A 105 -26.75 -23.27 1.72
CA THR A 105 -27.44 -24.30 0.95
C THR A 105 -28.93 -24.19 1.22
N THR A 106 -29.68 -23.55 0.31
CA THR A 106 -31.13 -23.71 0.24
C THR A 106 -31.50 -24.39 -1.07
N PRO A 107 -31.78 -25.71 -1.03
CA PRO A 107 -32.84 -26.27 -1.87
C PRO A 107 -34.05 -26.58 -0.99
N GLY A 108 -35.13 -25.83 -1.17
CA GLY A 108 -36.41 -26.14 -0.52
C GLY A 108 -37.04 -27.39 -1.13
N THR A 109 -37.49 -28.33 -0.28
CA THR A 109 -38.66 -29.20 -0.50
C THR A 109 -39.15 -29.75 0.85
N THR A 110 -40.45 -30.03 0.91
CA THR A 110 -41.34 -30.03 2.08
C THR A 110 -41.37 -31.31 2.94
N ARG A 111 -41.55 -31.12 4.26
CA ARG A 111 -42.21 -31.97 5.30
C ARG A 111 -41.39 -33.01 6.08
N GLY A 112 -41.04 -32.66 7.32
CA GLY A 112 -40.68 -33.60 8.40
C GLY A 112 -40.40 -32.86 9.71
N THR A 113 -41.25 -33.06 10.72
CA THR A 113 -41.11 -32.56 12.10
C THR A 113 -39.85 -33.11 12.77
N THR A 114 -38.96 -32.26 13.29
CA THR A 114 -38.16 -32.47 14.53
C THR A 114 -37.46 -31.16 14.90
N THR A 115 -37.61 -30.74 16.16
CA THR A 115 -36.94 -29.60 16.79
C THR A 115 -35.44 -29.85 16.89
N GLY A 116 -34.61 -28.96 16.34
CA GLY A 116 -33.15 -29.03 16.43
C GLY A 116 -32.56 -27.69 16.81
N THR A 117 -32.32 -27.48 18.11
CA THR A 117 -31.49 -26.39 18.64
C THR A 117 -30.05 -26.64 18.22
N THR A 118 -29.37 -25.66 17.61
CA THR A 118 -27.91 -25.73 17.45
C THR A 118 -27.32 -24.35 17.70
N ALA A 119 -26.57 -24.26 18.80
CA ALA A 119 -25.74 -23.11 19.13
C ALA A 119 -24.59 -23.03 18.13
N GLY A 120 -24.45 -21.89 17.44
CA GLY A 120 -23.31 -21.63 16.58
C GLY A 120 -22.10 -21.25 17.43
N THR A 121 -21.05 -22.07 17.39
CA THR A 121 -19.76 -21.77 18.01
C THR A 121 -19.02 -20.76 17.15
N THR A 122 -18.81 -19.54 17.66
CA THR A 122 -17.94 -18.55 17.00
C THR A 122 -16.49 -18.96 17.19
N SER A 123 -15.85 -19.52 16.16
CA SER A 123 -14.39 -19.64 16.11
C SER A 123 -13.81 -18.42 15.38
N THR A 124 -13.30 -17.46 16.14
CA THR A 124 -12.52 -16.33 15.61
C THR A 124 -11.13 -16.83 15.22
N VAL A 125 -10.81 -16.84 13.92
CA VAL A 125 -9.42 -16.99 13.47
C VAL A 125 -8.93 -15.61 13.05
N GLN A 126 -8.14 -14.97 13.92
CA GLN A 126 -7.46 -13.71 13.64
C GLN A 126 -6.19 -14.04 12.83
N ALA A 127 -6.26 -13.93 11.51
CA ALA A 127 -5.09 -14.06 10.64
C ALA A 127 -4.34 -12.71 10.59
N THR A 128 -3.25 -12.58 11.35
CA THR A 128 -2.25 -11.53 11.17
C THR A 128 -1.37 -11.91 9.97
N GLY A 129 -1.75 -11.47 8.77
CA GLY A 129 -0.99 -11.71 7.55
C GLY A 129 -0.03 -10.56 7.24
N GLU A 130 1.27 -10.84 7.20
CA GLU A 130 2.26 -9.97 6.57
C GLU A 130 2.05 -10.03 5.05
N THR A 131 1.66 -8.92 4.43
CA THR A 131 1.44 -8.85 2.98
C THR A 131 2.65 -8.17 2.33
N THR A 132 3.47 -8.94 1.62
CA THR A 132 4.52 -8.40 0.75
C THR A 132 3.88 -7.90 -0.54
N ILE A 133 3.78 -6.58 -0.72
CA ILE A 133 3.29 -5.98 -1.97
C ILE A 133 4.46 -5.93 -2.96
N THR A 134 4.35 -6.67 -4.06
CA THR A 134 5.30 -6.61 -5.19
C THR A 134 4.81 -5.56 -6.18
N ILE A 135 5.58 -4.49 -6.38
CA ILE A 135 5.23 -3.42 -7.32
C ILE A 135 5.63 -3.86 -8.74
N ALA A 136 4.66 -3.94 -9.64
CA ALA A 136 4.90 -3.95 -11.09
C ALA A 136 4.88 -2.49 -11.58
N THR A 137 5.94 -2.05 -12.26
CA THR A 137 6.00 -0.74 -12.90
C THR A 137 5.12 -0.74 -14.15
N GLU A 138 4.05 0.06 -14.17
CA GLU A 138 3.42 0.45 -15.43
C GLU A 138 4.20 1.63 -16.04
N GLU A 139 4.83 1.40 -17.20
CA GLU A 139 5.38 2.46 -18.02
C GLU A 139 4.23 3.32 -18.57
N THR A 140 4.14 4.57 -18.09
CA THR A 140 3.26 5.55 -18.76
C THR A 140 3.96 6.06 -20.03
N LYS A 141 3.71 5.39 -21.15
CA LYS A 141 4.12 5.87 -22.48
C LYS A 141 3.31 7.11 -22.85
N ALA A 142 3.92 8.29 -22.73
CA ALA A 142 3.33 9.54 -23.21
C ALA A 142 3.02 9.47 -24.71
N ALA A 143 1.73 9.60 -25.06
CA ALA A 143 1.29 9.73 -26.43
C ALA A 143 1.71 11.10 -26.99
N THR A 144 2.61 11.10 -27.97
CA THR A 144 2.92 12.27 -28.79
C THR A 144 1.76 12.50 -29.76
N ALA A 145 0.98 13.56 -29.54
CA ALA A 145 0.00 14.05 -30.50
C ALA A 145 0.73 14.77 -31.63
N GLY A 146 0.67 14.21 -32.84
CA GLY A 146 1.19 14.83 -34.05
C GLY A 146 0.35 16.05 -34.45
N SER A 147 1.00 17.21 -34.58
CA SER A 147 0.45 18.38 -35.26
C SER A 147 0.97 18.38 -36.69
N THR A 148 0.11 18.06 -37.65
CA THR A 148 0.36 18.27 -39.08
C THR A 148 -0.10 19.67 -39.47
N THR A 149 0.84 20.54 -39.83
CA THR A 149 0.55 21.82 -40.49
C THR A 149 0.40 21.55 -41.99
N ALA A 150 -0.79 21.79 -42.53
CA ALA A 150 -1.01 21.79 -43.97
C ALA A 150 -0.47 23.10 -44.57
N GLY A 151 0.39 22.97 -45.58
CA GLY A 151 0.84 24.00 -46.50
C GLY A 151 0.85 23.42 -47.91
#